data_AF-A0A359B8K0-F1
#
_entry.id   AF-A0A359B8K0-F1
#
_cell.length_a   1.000
_cell.length_b   1.000
_cell.length_c   1.000
_cell.angle_alpha   90.00
_cell.angle_beta   90.00
_cell.angle_gamma   90.00
#
_symmetry.space_group_name_H-M   'P 1'
#
loop_
_entity.id
_entity.type
_entity.pdbx_description
1 polymer ?
#
loop_
_entity_poly.entity_id
_entity_poly.type
_entity_poly.pdbx_seq_one_letter_code
_entity_poly.pdbx_strand_id
1 'polypeptide(L)'
;RRIHYFTNYGEGLWHVAQRDIMWVRISKDAFAKGFRLKHIGEILFAKFKSEFSAIVDRVQVTIYSDEEKVKEMRETARGYYQKRDDRLKELRDEKVDTFYSCTLCQSFAPTHVCVIAPERVGLCGAVSWLDAKAAFEINPHGSNQPIPKEGELDGVKGQWKSFNDFCFNNSQRSIENVNFYTIMEYPMTSCGCFECILAMVPECNGFMVVNREHSGMTPSGMSFTTLAGTIGGGAQMPGFMGIGKSYLGSPKFVPADGGLGRLVWIPKALKENLRPLLEEAAENAGLGKDFVDKIADETVGTSGEEIMSFLEEKGHPALTMDPLM
;
A
#
# COMPACT_ATOMS: atom_id res chain seq x y z
N ARG A 1 7.14 -9.22 -6.21
CA ARG A 1 7.67 -8.71 -4.91
C ARG A 1 9.20 -8.75 -4.81
N ARG A 2 9.89 -9.90 -4.96
CA ARG A 2 11.34 -10.01 -4.64
C ARG A 2 12.30 -9.19 -5.51
N ILE A 3 11.94 -8.87 -6.76
CA ILE A 3 12.70 -7.95 -7.64
C ILE A 3 13.10 -6.67 -6.89
N HIS A 4 12.18 -6.11 -6.10
CA HIS A 4 12.44 -4.96 -5.23
C HIS A 4 13.68 -5.13 -4.36
N TYR A 5 13.78 -6.23 -3.61
CA TYR A 5 14.91 -6.45 -2.70
C TYR A 5 16.18 -6.81 -3.45
N PHE A 6 16.05 -7.68 -4.45
CA PHE A 6 17.20 -8.14 -5.23
C PHE A 6 17.91 -6.97 -5.92
N THR A 7 17.15 -6.05 -6.52
CA THR A 7 17.71 -4.84 -7.11
C THR A 7 18.33 -3.92 -6.05
N ASN A 8 17.69 -3.72 -4.90
CA ASN A 8 18.21 -2.86 -3.82
C ASN A 8 19.45 -3.43 -3.08
N TYR A 9 19.82 -4.70 -3.30
CA TYR A 9 21.07 -5.25 -2.75
C TYR A 9 22.31 -4.73 -3.47
N GLY A 10 22.19 -4.22 -4.69
CA GLY A 10 23.30 -3.63 -5.42
C GLY A 10 23.61 -2.21 -4.92
N GLU A 11 24.85 -1.96 -4.52
CA GLU A 11 25.31 -0.60 -4.17
C GLU A 11 25.07 0.36 -5.33
N GLY A 12 24.40 1.49 -5.06
CA GLY A 12 24.08 2.50 -6.08
C GLY A 12 22.87 2.17 -6.94
N LEU A 13 22.17 1.05 -6.67
CA LEU A 13 20.86 0.75 -7.25
C LEU A 13 19.76 1.05 -6.25
N TRP A 14 18.67 1.60 -6.75
CA TRP A 14 17.48 1.86 -5.95
C TRP A 14 16.25 1.43 -6.74
N HIS A 15 15.36 0.68 -6.11
CA HIS A 15 14.09 0.26 -6.67
C HIS A 15 12.98 0.48 -5.65
N VAL A 16 11.84 1.04 -6.06
CA VAL A 16 10.62 1.11 -5.25
C VAL A 16 9.38 0.76 -6.07
N ALA A 17 8.24 0.62 -5.39
CA ALA A 17 6.94 0.28 -5.95
C ALA A 17 6.92 -1.11 -6.62
N GLN A 18 6.00 -1.33 -7.55
CA GLN A 18 5.61 -2.65 -8.04
C GLN A 18 4.91 -2.57 -9.41
N ARG A 19 4.75 -3.73 -10.07
CA ARG A 19 4.10 -3.85 -11.40
C ARG A 19 4.62 -2.80 -12.40
N ASP A 20 3.73 -2.14 -13.13
CA ASP A 20 4.03 -1.12 -14.15
C ASP A 20 4.17 0.30 -13.57
N ILE A 21 4.17 0.44 -12.25
CA ILE A 21 4.45 1.71 -11.54
C ILE A 21 5.78 1.65 -10.77
N MET A 22 6.62 0.66 -11.07
CA MET A 22 7.95 0.55 -10.47
C MET A 22 8.82 1.75 -10.83
N TRP A 23 9.71 2.14 -9.90
CA TRP A 23 10.67 3.21 -10.15
C TRP A 23 12.07 2.76 -9.76
N VAL A 24 12.99 2.86 -10.71
CA VAL A 24 14.39 2.45 -10.56
C VAL A 24 15.31 3.65 -10.79
N ARG A 25 16.33 3.81 -9.94
CA ARG A 25 17.42 4.78 -10.09
C ARG A 25 18.77 4.05 -10.03
N ILE A 26 19.72 4.53 -10.81
CA ILE A 26 21.11 4.03 -10.86
C ILE A 26 22.02 5.23 -10.59
N SER A 27 22.92 5.11 -9.61
CA SER A 27 23.83 6.20 -9.26
C SER A 27 24.90 6.42 -10.34
N LYS A 28 25.41 7.65 -10.43
CA LYS A 28 26.54 7.98 -11.31
C LYS A 28 27.77 7.13 -10.96
N ASP A 29 28.00 6.88 -9.68
CA ASP A 29 29.12 6.08 -9.20
C ASP A 29 29.01 4.61 -9.61
N ALA A 30 27.82 4.02 -9.55
CA ALA A 30 27.59 2.65 -10.03
C ALA A 30 27.91 2.56 -11.53
N PHE A 31 27.43 3.52 -12.32
CA PHE A 31 27.73 3.58 -13.75
C PHE A 31 29.25 3.72 -14.03
N ALA A 32 29.93 4.60 -13.28
CA ALA A 32 31.37 4.82 -13.38
C ALA A 32 32.19 3.57 -13.00
N LYS A 33 31.72 2.80 -12.01
CA LYS A 33 32.26 1.48 -11.63
C LYS A 33 31.95 0.37 -12.66
N GLY A 34 31.28 0.69 -13.76
CA GLY A 34 31.02 -0.23 -14.87
C GLY A 34 29.62 -0.83 -14.88
N PHE A 35 28.70 -0.42 -14.00
CA PHE A 35 27.34 -0.95 -13.97
C PHE A 35 26.60 -0.73 -15.31
N ARG A 36 25.88 -1.75 -15.78
CA ARG A 36 25.04 -1.73 -16.99
C ARG A 36 23.75 -2.51 -16.70
N LEU A 37 22.71 -2.28 -17.50
CA LEU A 37 21.41 -2.94 -17.32
C LEU A 37 21.50 -4.47 -17.23
N LYS A 38 22.41 -5.11 -17.99
CA LYS A 38 22.63 -6.57 -17.93
C LYS A 38 22.89 -7.09 -16.51
N HIS A 39 23.52 -6.29 -15.64
CA HIS A 39 23.82 -6.69 -14.27
C HIS A 39 22.57 -6.77 -13.40
N ILE A 40 21.50 -6.02 -13.71
CA ILE A 40 20.18 -6.27 -13.09
C ILE A 40 19.71 -7.68 -13.45
N GLY A 41 19.88 -8.08 -14.71
CA GLY A 41 19.54 -9.42 -15.19
C GLY A 41 20.33 -10.51 -14.47
N GLU A 42 21.64 -10.33 -14.30
CA GLU A 42 22.52 -11.25 -13.57
C GLU A 42 22.13 -11.37 -12.09
N ILE A 43 21.83 -10.24 -11.42
CA ILE A 43 21.34 -10.21 -10.05
C ILE A 43 20.04 -11.01 -9.94
N LEU A 44 19.07 -10.73 -10.80
CA LEU A 44 17.77 -11.40 -10.78
C LEU A 44 17.94 -12.91 -11.05
N PHE A 45 18.73 -13.29 -12.05
CA PHE A 45 19.05 -14.69 -12.34
C PHE A 45 19.62 -15.42 -11.11
N ALA A 46 20.68 -14.87 -10.51
CA ALA A 46 21.35 -15.50 -9.37
C ALA A 46 20.42 -15.58 -8.16
N LYS A 47 19.70 -14.49 -7.85
CA LYS A 47 18.85 -14.40 -6.67
C LYS A 47 17.59 -15.27 -6.77
N PHE A 48 16.93 -15.32 -7.92
CA PHE A 48 15.78 -16.21 -8.10
C PHE A 48 16.17 -17.69 -7.95
N LYS A 49 17.29 -18.11 -8.57
CA LYS A 49 17.81 -19.47 -8.39
C LYS A 49 18.20 -19.76 -6.94
N SER A 50 18.87 -18.82 -6.26
CA SER A 50 19.33 -19.05 -4.89
C SER A 50 18.18 -19.12 -3.88
N GLU A 51 17.14 -18.30 -4.04
CA GLU A 51 16.08 -18.19 -3.03
C GLU A 51 14.90 -19.13 -3.27
N PHE A 52 14.68 -19.54 -4.52
CA PHE A 52 13.57 -20.41 -4.88
C PHE A 52 14.07 -21.68 -5.58
N SER A 53 15.22 -22.20 -5.13
CA SER A 53 15.88 -23.38 -5.74
C SER A 53 14.98 -24.62 -5.80
N ALA A 54 14.01 -24.74 -4.91
CA ALA A 54 13.02 -25.83 -4.91
C ALA A 54 11.95 -25.71 -6.01
N ILE A 55 11.81 -24.55 -6.66
CA ILE A 55 10.72 -24.24 -7.61
C ILE A 55 11.25 -23.69 -8.94
N VAL A 56 12.45 -23.10 -8.95
CA VAL A 56 13.01 -22.39 -10.10
C VAL A 56 14.22 -23.14 -10.65
N ASP A 57 14.01 -23.90 -11.72
CA ASP A 57 15.07 -24.65 -12.41
C ASP A 57 15.89 -23.78 -13.37
N ARG A 58 15.18 -22.98 -14.19
CA ARG A 58 15.75 -22.15 -15.25
C ARG A 58 15.21 -20.73 -15.15
N VAL A 59 16.09 -19.76 -15.36
CA VAL A 59 15.73 -18.34 -15.33
C VAL A 59 16.25 -17.69 -16.59
N GLN A 60 15.39 -16.93 -17.26
CA GLN A 60 15.75 -16.01 -18.32
C GLN A 60 15.25 -14.63 -17.90
N VAL A 61 16.10 -13.62 -18.05
CA VAL A 61 15.73 -12.22 -17.78
C VAL A 61 15.93 -11.42 -19.06
N THR A 62 14.89 -10.71 -19.46
CA THR A 62 14.93 -9.77 -20.57
C THR A 62 14.66 -8.37 -20.03
N ILE A 63 15.51 -7.40 -20.38
CA ILE A 63 15.35 -6.00 -20.00
C ILE A 63 15.10 -5.20 -21.28
N TYR A 64 13.93 -4.57 -21.36
CA TYR A 64 13.54 -3.71 -22.46
C TYR A 64 13.84 -2.25 -22.08
N SER A 65 14.64 -1.57 -22.89
CA SER A 65 14.86 -0.11 -22.83
C SER A 65 14.47 0.60 -24.12
N ASP A 66 14.06 -0.14 -25.14
CA ASP A 66 13.43 0.38 -26.35
C ASP A 66 11.98 0.78 -26.04
N GLU A 67 11.58 1.99 -26.43
CA GLU A 67 10.30 2.57 -26.02
C GLU A 67 9.09 1.77 -26.51
N GLU A 68 9.09 1.38 -27.78
CA GLU A 68 7.97 0.65 -28.38
C GLU A 68 7.83 -0.75 -27.80
N LYS A 69 8.96 -1.45 -27.58
CA LYS A 69 8.95 -2.73 -26.86
C LYS A 69 8.51 -2.60 -25.41
N VAL A 70 8.86 -1.51 -24.72
CA VAL A 70 8.36 -1.27 -23.35
C VAL A 70 6.84 -1.10 -23.34
N LYS A 71 6.28 -0.31 -24.27
CA LYS A 71 4.82 -0.12 -24.38
C LYS A 71 4.09 -1.44 -24.67
N GLU A 72 4.58 -2.22 -25.63
CA GLU A 72 4.03 -3.54 -25.98
C GLU A 72 4.04 -4.51 -24.78
N MET A 73 5.19 -4.64 -24.13
CA MET A 73 5.35 -5.57 -23.01
C MET A 73 4.60 -5.10 -21.75
N ARG A 74 4.35 -3.79 -21.59
CA ARG A 74 3.52 -3.26 -20.51
C ARG A 74 2.08 -3.73 -20.62
N GLU A 75 1.49 -3.71 -21.82
CA GLU A 75 0.12 -4.20 -22.00
C GLU A 75 0.03 -5.72 -21.79
N THR A 76 1.05 -6.46 -22.23
CA THR A 76 1.18 -7.89 -21.91
C THR A 76 1.23 -8.12 -20.39
N ALA A 77 2.02 -7.34 -19.66
CA ALA A 77 2.13 -7.43 -18.21
C ALA A 77 0.81 -7.10 -17.50
N ARG A 78 0.08 -6.06 -17.96
CA ARG A 78 -1.25 -5.69 -17.45
C ARG A 78 -2.25 -6.83 -17.56
N GLY A 79 -2.21 -7.63 -18.63
CA GLY A 79 -3.02 -8.84 -18.76
C GLY A 79 -2.76 -9.88 -17.65
N TYR A 80 -1.50 -10.04 -17.22
CA TYR A 80 -1.17 -10.92 -16.08
C TYR A 80 -1.60 -10.32 -14.74
N TYR A 81 -1.53 -8.99 -14.59
CA TYR A 81 -1.96 -8.29 -13.39
C TYR A 81 -3.47 -8.46 -13.19
N GLN A 82 -4.26 -8.23 -14.25
CA GLN A 82 -5.72 -8.39 -14.21
C GLN A 82 -6.13 -9.79 -13.78
N LYS A 83 -5.52 -10.84 -14.36
CA LYS A 83 -5.81 -12.24 -13.98
C LYS A 83 -5.49 -12.52 -12.50
N ARG A 84 -4.48 -11.88 -11.92
CA ARG A 84 -4.17 -12.01 -10.49
C ARG A 84 -5.19 -11.28 -9.64
N ASP A 85 -5.61 -10.09 -10.06
CA ASP A 85 -6.60 -9.28 -9.34
C ASP A 85 -7.99 -9.94 -9.38
N ASP A 86 -8.37 -10.56 -10.49
CA ASP A 86 -9.63 -11.30 -10.60
C ASP A 86 -9.72 -12.48 -9.63
N ARG A 87 -8.61 -13.16 -9.36
CA ARG A 87 -8.54 -14.23 -8.33
C ARG A 87 -8.74 -13.70 -6.92
N LEU A 88 -8.46 -12.41 -6.67
CA LEU A 88 -8.65 -11.79 -5.35
C LEU A 88 -10.10 -11.32 -5.15
N LYS A 89 -10.83 -11.00 -6.23
CA LYS A 89 -12.21 -10.49 -6.16
C LYS A 89 -13.20 -11.45 -5.50
N GLU A 90 -12.91 -12.75 -5.45
CA GLU A 90 -13.77 -13.75 -4.81
C GLU A 90 -13.52 -13.91 -3.30
N LEU A 91 -12.39 -13.39 -2.80
CA LEU A 91 -12.00 -13.50 -1.40
C LEU A 91 -12.51 -12.28 -0.60
N ARG A 92 -13.00 -12.56 0.61
CA ARG A 92 -13.46 -11.55 1.58
C ARG A 92 -12.86 -11.86 2.94
N ASP A 93 -12.64 -10.82 3.75
CA ASP A 93 -12.09 -10.95 5.08
C ASP A 93 -12.96 -11.88 5.96
N GLU A 94 -14.29 -11.85 5.79
CA GLU A 94 -15.23 -12.73 6.51
C GLU A 94 -15.18 -14.18 6.06
N LYS A 95 -14.76 -14.45 4.82
CA LYS A 95 -14.76 -15.79 4.22
C LYS A 95 -13.48 -16.58 4.47
N VAL A 96 -12.49 -15.97 5.14
CA VAL A 96 -11.26 -16.62 5.54
C VAL A 96 -11.15 -16.63 7.06
N ASP A 97 -10.56 -17.70 7.58
CA ASP A 97 -10.23 -17.88 9.00
C ASP A 97 -8.80 -17.44 9.33
N THR A 98 -7.99 -17.12 8.32
CA THR A 98 -6.55 -16.89 8.44
C THR A 98 -6.14 -15.66 7.65
N PHE A 99 -5.46 -14.72 8.30
CA PHE A 99 -4.68 -13.67 7.65
C PHE A 99 -3.21 -14.06 7.62
N TYR A 100 -2.38 -13.29 6.91
CA TYR A 100 -0.95 -13.56 6.85
C TYR A 100 -0.14 -12.36 7.30
N SER A 101 0.87 -12.57 8.15
CA SER A 101 1.86 -11.54 8.43
C SER A 101 2.80 -11.33 7.25
N CYS A 102 3.53 -10.22 7.28
CA CYS A 102 4.71 -10.01 6.46
C CYS A 102 5.75 -9.20 7.25
N THR A 103 6.86 -9.85 7.61
CA THR A 103 8.02 -9.23 8.32
C THR A 103 9.16 -8.87 7.36
N LEU A 104 8.93 -8.95 6.04
CA LEU A 104 9.98 -8.79 5.03
C LEU A 104 10.67 -7.41 5.06
N CYS A 105 9.96 -6.39 5.53
CA CYS A 105 10.48 -5.03 5.63
C CYS A 105 11.23 -4.73 6.94
N GLN A 106 11.41 -5.72 7.83
CA GLN A 106 12.15 -5.53 9.08
C GLN A 106 13.64 -5.26 8.87
N SER A 107 14.18 -5.53 7.67
CA SER A 107 15.50 -5.05 7.27
C SER A 107 15.62 -3.53 7.22
N PHE A 108 14.49 -2.81 7.10
CA PHE A 108 14.42 -1.34 7.07
C PHE A 108 13.75 -0.76 8.31
N ALA A 109 12.70 -1.41 8.82
CA ALA A 109 11.92 -0.98 9.98
C ALA A 109 11.78 -2.15 10.96
N PRO A 110 12.71 -2.35 11.91
CA PRO A 110 12.84 -3.59 12.69
C PRO A 110 11.62 -3.98 13.52
N THR A 111 10.78 -3.03 13.89
CA THR A 111 9.54 -3.26 14.67
C THR A 111 8.29 -3.35 13.79
N HIS A 112 8.41 -3.14 12.48
CA HIS A 112 7.25 -3.15 11.59
C HIS A 112 6.78 -4.57 11.27
N VAL A 113 5.46 -4.76 11.33
CA VAL A 113 4.76 -5.98 10.90
C VAL A 113 3.57 -5.55 10.04
N CYS A 114 3.52 -6.02 8.79
CA CYS A 114 2.28 -5.99 8.02
C CYS A 114 1.43 -7.19 8.40
N VAL A 115 0.11 -7.02 8.47
CA VAL A 115 -0.83 -8.14 8.45
C VAL A 115 -1.74 -7.96 7.23
N ILE A 116 -1.80 -8.99 6.40
CA ILE A 116 -2.35 -8.98 5.05
C ILE A 116 -3.66 -9.74 5.07
N ALA A 117 -4.72 -9.05 4.71
CA ALA A 117 -6.07 -9.60 4.59
C ALA A 117 -6.47 -9.69 3.10
N PRO A 118 -7.47 -10.51 2.74
CA PRO A 118 -8.02 -10.51 1.38
C PRO A 118 -8.34 -9.12 0.85
N GLU A 119 -8.95 -8.27 1.69
CA GLU A 119 -9.43 -6.94 1.33
C GLU A 119 -8.46 -5.82 1.77
N ARG A 120 -7.27 -6.17 2.27
CA ARG A 120 -6.22 -5.21 2.64
C ARG A 120 -4.86 -5.69 2.19
N VAL A 121 -4.45 -5.23 1.00
CA VAL A 121 -3.11 -5.47 0.45
C VAL A 121 -2.04 -4.90 1.38
N GLY A 122 -0.86 -5.53 1.41
CA GLY A 122 0.28 -4.96 2.13
C GLY A 122 0.60 -3.57 1.60
N LEU A 123 0.99 -2.65 2.48
CA LEU A 123 1.15 -1.22 2.17
C LEU A 123 2.05 -0.90 0.96
N CYS A 124 2.92 -1.83 0.57
CA CYS A 124 3.72 -1.75 -0.66
C CYS A 124 2.96 -1.99 -1.98
N GLY A 125 1.67 -2.35 -1.94
CA GLY A 125 0.85 -2.72 -3.09
C GLY A 125 1.21 -4.08 -3.75
N ALA A 126 2.27 -4.75 -3.27
CA ALA A 126 2.92 -5.84 -3.99
C ALA A 126 2.77 -7.22 -3.34
N VAL A 127 2.07 -7.31 -2.20
CA VAL A 127 1.82 -8.56 -1.46
C VAL A 127 0.32 -8.60 -1.14
N SER A 128 -0.42 -9.34 -1.94
CA SER A 128 -1.81 -9.70 -1.65
C SER A 128 -1.89 -10.86 -0.66
N TRP A 129 -3.09 -11.17 -0.16
CA TRP A 129 -3.32 -12.33 0.68
C TRP A 129 -2.91 -13.64 -0.01
N LEU A 130 -3.24 -13.80 -1.30
CA LEU A 130 -2.82 -14.96 -2.09
C LEU A 130 -1.30 -15.05 -2.24
N ASP A 131 -0.61 -13.91 -2.39
CA ASP A 131 0.85 -13.89 -2.46
C ASP A 131 1.47 -14.28 -1.12
N ALA A 132 0.92 -13.82 0.00
CA ALA A 132 1.40 -14.15 1.34
C ALA A 132 1.18 -15.63 1.67
N LYS A 133 0.01 -16.17 1.30
CA LYS A 133 -0.29 -17.61 1.38
C LYS A 133 0.71 -18.44 0.57
N ALA A 134 0.88 -18.10 -0.71
CA ALA A 134 1.84 -18.79 -1.57
C ALA A 134 3.28 -18.69 -1.03
N ALA A 135 3.68 -17.53 -0.50
CA ALA A 135 5.01 -17.35 0.08
C ALA A 135 5.26 -18.28 1.29
N PHE A 136 4.26 -18.47 2.16
CA PHE A 136 4.32 -19.41 3.27
C PHE A 136 4.38 -20.88 2.78
N GLU A 137 3.55 -21.25 1.80
CA GLU A 137 3.55 -22.60 1.21
C GLU A 137 4.90 -22.94 0.56
N ILE A 138 5.56 -21.94 -0.05
CA ILE A 138 6.89 -22.07 -0.65
C ILE A 138 7.98 -22.22 0.43
N ASN A 139 7.91 -21.44 1.50
CA ASN A 139 8.87 -21.47 2.59
C ASN A 139 8.17 -21.19 3.94
N PRO A 140 7.87 -22.24 4.74
CA PRO A 140 7.23 -22.09 6.05
C PRO A 140 8.04 -21.30 7.07
N HIS A 141 9.35 -21.16 6.87
CA HIS A 141 10.24 -20.34 7.70
C HIS A 141 10.49 -18.94 7.10
N GLY A 142 9.73 -18.57 6.07
CA GLY A 142 9.83 -17.28 5.40
C GLY A 142 9.20 -16.12 6.19
N SER A 143 9.19 -14.95 5.57
CA SER A 143 8.68 -13.71 6.17
C SER A 143 7.16 -13.63 6.30
N ASN A 144 6.43 -14.56 5.69
CA ASN A 144 4.97 -14.60 5.72
C ASN A 144 4.53 -15.77 6.58
N GLN A 145 3.80 -15.49 7.65
CA GLN A 145 3.32 -16.49 8.59
C GLN A 145 1.79 -16.42 8.70
N PRO A 146 1.07 -17.55 8.74
CA PRO A 146 -0.37 -17.54 8.96
C PRO A 146 -0.69 -17.05 10.37
N ILE A 147 -1.75 -16.26 10.49
CA ILE A 147 -2.32 -15.81 11.75
C ILE A 147 -3.80 -16.15 11.73
N PRO A 148 -4.25 -17.15 12.51
CA PRO A 148 -5.67 -17.47 12.66
C PRO A 148 -6.45 -16.28 13.23
N LYS A 149 -7.67 -16.05 12.77
CA LYS A 149 -8.61 -15.04 13.29
C LYS A 149 -9.24 -15.54 14.59
N GLU A 150 -8.48 -15.49 15.66
CA GLU A 150 -8.92 -15.97 16.98
C GLU A 150 -9.01 -14.84 18.01
N GLY A 151 -10.00 -14.96 18.90
CA GLY A 151 -10.23 -14.02 19.99
C GLY A 151 -10.59 -12.63 19.49
N GLU A 152 -11.68 -12.51 18.72
CA GLU A 152 -12.21 -11.20 18.31
C GLU A 152 -12.50 -10.32 19.54
N LEU A 153 -11.92 -9.13 19.54
CA LEU A 153 -12.06 -8.12 20.59
C LEU A 153 -12.99 -6.98 20.15
N ASP A 154 -12.90 -6.58 18.87
CA ASP A 154 -13.75 -5.56 18.26
C ASP A 154 -13.95 -5.87 16.76
N GLY A 155 -15.15 -6.31 16.37
CA GLY A 155 -15.46 -6.61 14.96
C GLY A 155 -15.62 -5.37 14.07
N VAL A 156 -15.87 -4.19 14.63
CA VAL A 156 -16.03 -2.93 13.89
C VAL A 156 -14.67 -2.37 13.53
N LYS A 157 -13.79 -2.20 14.53
CA LYS A 157 -12.40 -1.73 14.32
C LYS A 157 -11.49 -2.82 13.77
N GLY A 158 -11.97 -4.07 13.80
CA GLY A 158 -11.22 -5.24 13.38
C GLY A 158 -10.03 -5.43 14.30
N GLN A 159 -10.25 -5.79 15.56
CA GLN A 159 -9.22 -6.12 16.52
C GLN A 159 -9.37 -7.57 16.97
N TRP A 160 -8.29 -8.35 16.87
CA TRP A 160 -8.25 -9.74 17.30
C TRP A 160 -7.04 -9.97 18.21
N LYS A 161 -7.23 -10.73 19.29
CA LYS A 161 -6.17 -11.07 20.24
C LYS A 161 -5.00 -11.76 19.54
N SER A 162 -5.29 -12.72 18.67
CA SER A 162 -4.27 -13.43 17.88
C SER A 162 -3.38 -12.50 17.05
N PHE A 163 -3.96 -11.44 16.48
CA PHE A 163 -3.22 -10.46 15.67
C PHE A 163 -2.37 -9.56 16.56
N ASN A 164 -2.92 -9.12 17.70
CA ASN A 164 -2.19 -8.36 18.71
C ASN A 164 -0.99 -9.17 19.24
N ASP A 165 -1.20 -10.42 19.64
CA ASP A 165 -0.15 -11.33 20.12
C ASP A 165 0.95 -11.52 19.06
N PHE A 166 0.57 -11.72 17.79
CA PHE A 166 1.54 -11.88 16.71
C PHE A 166 2.36 -10.60 16.52
N CYS A 167 1.70 -9.44 16.42
CA CYS A 167 2.35 -8.14 16.26
C CYS A 167 3.32 -7.88 17.42
N PHE A 168 2.89 -8.04 18.67
CA PHE A 168 3.71 -7.85 19.86
C PHE A 168 4.99 -8.69 19.83
N ASN A 169 4.85 -9.99 19.54
CA ASN A 169 6.00 -10.90 19.50
C ASN A 169 6.97 -10.60 18.35
N ASN A 170 6.49 -10.05 17.25
CA ASN A 170 7.28 -9.78 16.05
C ASN A 170 7.68 -8.30 15.89
N SER A 171 7.24 -7.42 16.78
CA SER A 171 7.57 -5.99 16.77
C SER A 171 8.56 -5.60 17.88
N GLN A 172 9.38 -6.54 18.36
CA GLN A 172 10.23 -6.32 19.55
C GLN A 172 9.43 -5.85 20.77
N ARG A 173 8.18 -6.33 20.92
CA ARG A 173 7.26 -5.99 22.01
C ARG A 173 6.83 -4.51 22.06
N SER A 174 6.99 -3.76 20.97
CA SER A 174 6.62 -2.35 20.91
C SER A 174 5.17 -2.07 20.48
N ILE A 175 4.49 -3.02 19.84
CA ILE A 175 3.13 -2.86 19.31
C ILE A 175 2.22 -3.85 20.03
N GLU A 176 1.38 -3.34 20.92
CA GLU A 176 0.49 -4.16 21.74
C GLU A 176 -0.85 -4.43 21.05
N ASN A 177 -1.42 -3.40 20.42
CA ASN A 177 -2.73 -3.46 19.78
C ASN A 177 -2.65 -2.96 18.34
N VAL A 178 -3.44 -3.57 17.45
CA VAL A 178 -3.62 -3.11 16.07
C VAL A 178 -5.09 -3.21 15.66
N ASN A 179 -5.64 -2.10 15.18
CA ASN A 179 -6.96 -2.06 14.57
C ASN A 179 -6.83 -2.07 13.04
N PHE A 180 -7.57 -2.96 12.40
CA PHE A 180 -7.48 -3.20 10.96
C PHE A 180 -8.37 -2.29 10.12
N TYR A 181 -9.39 -1.70 10.72
CA TYR A 181 -10.45 -1.00 10.02
C TYR A 181 -10.59 0.47 10.41
N THR A 182 -9.64 1.01 11.18
CA THR A 182 -9.53 2.45 11.54
C THR A 182 -8.07 2.91 11.47
N ILE A 183 -7.85 4.21 11.22
CA ILE A 183 -6.56 4.87 11.46
C ILE A 183 -6.51 5.70 12.72
N MET A 184 -7.66 5.94 13.35
CA MET A 184 -7.83 6.87 14.47
C MET A 184 -7.33 6.28 15.78
N GLU A 185 -7.31 4.96 15.90
CA GLU A 185 -6.87 4.26 17.10
C GLU A 185 -6.06 3.02 16.70
N TYR A 186 -4.87 2.88 17.28
CA TYR A 186 -3.95 1.76 17.04
C TYR A 186 -3.80 1.35 15.57
N PRO A 187 -3.48 2.27 14.63
CA PRO A 187 -3.31 1.93 13.23
C PRO A 187 -2.16 0.92 13.01
N MET A 188 -2.19 0.25 11.87
CA MET A 188 -1.04 -0.52 11.41
C MET A 188 0.17 0.40 11.18
N THR A 189 1.34 -0.01 11.66
CA THR A 189 2.58 0.75 11.46
C THR A 189 3.04 0.71 10.01
N SER A 190 4.01 1.56 9.65
CA SER A 190 4.57 1.60 8.30
C SER A 190 6.08 1.39 8.30
N CYS A 191 6.60 0.71 7.28
CA CYS A 191 8.05 0.60 7.07
C CYS A 191 8.60 1.83 6.33
N GLY A 192 8.74 1.73 5.01
CA GLY A 192 9.19 2.85 4.16
C GLY A 192 8.82 2.71 2.69
N CYS A 193 8.12 1.62 2.32
CA CYS A 193 7.80 1.29 0.94
C CYS A 193 6.31 1.45 0.59
N PHE A 194 5.54 2.16 1.41
CA PHE A 194 4.13 2.48 1.12
C PHE A 194 3.99 3.26 -0.19
N GLU A 195 2.93 2.97 -0.94
CA GLU A 195 2.64 3.68 -2.19
C GLU A 195 1.97 5.02 -1.91
N CYS A 196 1.12 5.05 -0.88
CA CYS A 196 0.36 6.21 -0.45
C CYS A 196 0.42 6.40 1.07
N ILE A 197 0.15 7.61 1.52
CA ILE A 197 -0.07 7.97 2.92
C ILE A 197 -1.49 8.48 3.05
N LEU A 198 -2.24 7.89 3.97
CA LEU A 198 -3.53 8.37 4.45
C LEU A 198 -3.28 9.23 5.69
N ALA A 199 -3.81 10.45 5.73
CA ALA A 199 -3.65 11.37 6.85
C ALA A 199 -4.96 12.09 7.16
N MET A 200 -5.25 12.31 8.44
CA MET A 200 -6.39 13.09 8.89
C MET A 200 -6.27 14.56 8.53
N VAL A 201 -7.39 15.15 8.11
CA VAL A 201 -7.61 16.58 7.91
C VAL A 201 -8.75 17.00 8.85
N PRO A 202 -8.44 17.41 10.10
CA PRO A 202 -9.44 17.71 11.12
C PRO A 202 -10.51 18.71 10.66
N GLU A 203 -10.09 19.77 9.98
CA GLU A 203 -10.95 20.85 9.52
C GLU A 203 -12.06 20.33 8.60
N CYS A 204 -11.74 19.32 7.78
CA CYS A 204 -12.66 18.75 6.79
C CYS A 204 -13.39 17.48 7.28
N ASN A 205 -13.25 17.11 8.56
CA ASN A 205 -13.83 15.89 9.13
C ASN A 205 -13.54 14.63 8.27
N GLY A 206 -12.32 14.55 7.72
CA GLY A 206 -12.00 13.55 6.71
C GLY A 206 -10.51 13.24 6.59
N PHE A 207 -10.16 12.53 5.53
CA PHE A 207 -8.81 12.08 5.23
C PHE A 207 -8.33 12.58 3.88
N MET A 208 -7.06 12.92 3.81
CA MET A 208 -6.33 13.10 2.55
C MET A 208 -5.49 11.86 2.24
N VAL A 209 -5.27 11.61 0.95
CA VAL A 209 -4.35 10.57 0.47
C VAL A 209 -3.31 11.20 -0.44
N VAL A 210 -2.02 10.94 -0.20
CA VAL A 210 -0.94 11.39 -1.09
C VAL A 210 -0.05 10.21 -1.51
N ASN A 211 0.22 10.08 -2.80
CA ASN A 211 1.13 9.06 -3.33
C ASN A 211 2.59 9.53 -3.38
N ARG A 212 3.50 8.55 -3.39
CA ARG A 212 4.95 8.75 -3.43
C ARG A 212 5.44 9.64 -4.56
N GLU A 213 4.77 9.62 -5.70
CA GLU A 213 5.17 10.38 -6.89
C GLU A 213 4.78 11.86 -6.81
N HIS A 214 3.90 12.25 -5.87
CA HIS A 214 3.48 13.64 -5.70
C HIS A 214 4.46 14.42 -4.82
N SER A 215 4.96 15.55 -5.33
CA SER A 215 5.96 16.39 -4.64
C SER A 215 5.40 17.66 -3.99
N GLY A 216 4.12 17.96 -4.18
CA GLY A 216 3.47 19.18 -3.70
C GLY A 216 3.11 19.14 -2.21
N MET A 217 2.56 20.27 -1.73
CA MET A 217 1.89 20.34 -0.42
C MET A 217 0.53 19.68 -0.45
N THR A 218 0.10 19.29 0.73
CA THR A 218 -1.16 18.61 0.98
C THR A 218 -1.87 19.30 2.15
N PRO A 219 -3.18 19.08 2.31
CA PRO A 219 -3.95 19.65 3.41
C PRO A 219 -3.43 19.34 4.82
N SER A 220 -2.57 18.33 4.99
CA SER A 220 -1.90 18.06 6.28
C SER A 220 -0.74 19.01 6.58
N GLY A 221 -0.47 20.00 5.72
CA GLY A 221 0.66 20.93 5.85
C GLY A 221 2.03 20.30 5.57
N MET A 222 2.08 19.11 4.95
CA MET A 222 3.33 18.34 4.75
C MET A 222 3.39 17.68 3.38
N SER A 223 4.57 17.64 2.75
CA SER A 223 4.77 16.81 1.54
C SER A 223 4.69 15.32 1.86
N PHE A 224 4.57 14.48 0.82
CA PHE A 224 4.76 13.02 0.96
C PHE A 224 6.08 12.69 1.67
N THR A 225 7.18 13.34 1.30
CA THR A 225 8.52 13.06 1.89
C THR A 225 8.56 13.35 3.38
N THR A 226 7.96 14.47 3.81
CA THR A 226 7.88 14.86 5.22
C THR A 226 7.01 13.86 5.99
N LEU A 227 5.80 13.57 5.49
CA LEU A 227 4.91 12.57 6.08
C LEU A 227 5.57 11.19 6.17
N ALA A 228 6.28 10.77 5.13
CA ALA A 228 6.98 9.49 5.09
C ALA A 228 8.07 9.38 6.17
N GLY A 229 8.77 10.49 6.46
CA GLY A 229 9.73 10.57 7.56
C GLY A 229 9.07 10.46 8.93
N THR A 230 7.83 10.95 9.07
CA THR A 230 7.06 10.91 10.33
C THR A 230 6.46 9.53 10.61
N ILE A 231 5.87 8.87 9.61
CA ILE A 231 5.10 7.63 9.81
C ILE A 231 5.93 6.35 9.58
N GLY A 232 7.10 6.49 8.97
CA GLY A 232 7.98 5.38 8.66
C GLY A 232 8.67 4.80 9.90
N GLY A 233 9.37 3.68 9.72
CA GLY A 233 10.23 3.11 10.76
C GLY A 233 9.52 2.21 11.79
N GLY A 234 8.24 1.94 11.63
CA GLY A 234 7.51 0.98 12.48
C GLY A 234 6.85 1.59 13.72
N ALA A 235 6.72 2.91 13.79
CA ALA A 235 5.93 3.58 14.82
C ALA A 235 4.42 3.50 14.53
N GLN A 236 3.60 3.50 15.58
CA GLN A 236 2.15 3.56 15.49
C GLN A 236 1.70 5.01 15.68
N MET A 237 1.03 5.57 14.67
CA MET A 237 0.73 6.99 14.57
C MET A 237 -0.76 7.21 14.30
N PRO A 238 -1.62 7.32 15.33
CA PRO A 238 -3.03 7.65 15.16
C PRO A 238 -3.26 8.85 14.24
N GLY A 239 -4.20 8.72 13.30
CA GLY A 239 -4.49 9.71 12.26
C GLY A 239 -3.59 9.64 11.02
N PHE A 240 -2.59 8.76 11.00
CA PHE A 240 -1.68 8.59 9.86
C PHE A 240 -1.39 7.11 9.55
N MET A 241 -1.43 6.72 8.27
CA MET A 241 -1.17 5.33 7.88
C MET A 241 -0.64 5.20 6.45
N GLY A 242 0.43 4.44 6.27
CA GLY A 242 0.92 4.05 4.95
C GLY A 242 0.06 2.93 4.35
N ILE A 243 -0.34 3.07 3.09
CA ILE A 243 -1.24 2.14 2.40
C ILE A 243 -0.77 1.86 0.95
N GLY A 244 -1.26 0.76 0.38
CA GLY A 244 -1.15 0.49 -1.06
C GLY A 244 -2.28 1.16 -1.82
N LYS A 245 -2.07 1.52 -3.09
CA LYS A 245 -3.04 2.26 -3.93
C LYS A 245 -4.37 1.53 -4.06
N SER A 246 -4.34 0.21 -4.25
CA SER A 246 -5.56 -0.60 -4.43
C SER A 246 -6.43 -0.71 -3.18
N TYR A 247 -5.91 -0.39 -1.99
CA TYR A 247 -6.71 -0.39 -0.77
C TYR A 247 -7.82 0.67 -0.80
N LEU A 248 -7.66 1.76 -1.57
CA LEU A 248 -8.71 2.78 -1.76
C LEU A 248 -10.00 2.24 -2.41
N GLY A 249 -9.88 1.15 -3.18
CA GLY A 249 -11.02 0.49 -3.83
C GLY A 249 -11.60 -0.64 -3.00
N SER A 250 -11.08 -0.88 -1.79
CA SER A 250 -11.50 -1.99 -0.95
C SER A 250 -12.81 -1.67 -0.22
N PRO A 251 -13.75 -2.62 -0.11
CA PRO A 251 -14.89 -2.51 0.82
C PRO A 251 -14.45 -2.39 2.28
N LYS A 252 -13.21 -2.79 2.61
CA LYS A 252 -12.58 -2.66 3.92
C LYS A 252 -11.66 -1.45 4.04
N PHE A 253 -11.74 -0.48 3.11
CA PHE A 253 -11.05 0.79 3.29
C PHE A 253 -11.60 1.54 4.51
N VAL A 254 -10.90 1.45 5.64
CA VAL A 254 -11.17 2.14 6.92
C VAL A 254 -12.66 2.27 7.31
N PRO A 255 -13.45 1.17 7.28
CA PRO A 255 -14.90 1.26 7.44
C PRO A 255 -15.32 1.74 8.84
N ALA A 256 -14.51 1.52 9.88
CA ALA A 256 -14.80 2.04 11.23
C ALA A 256 -14.69 3.57 11.31
N ASP A 257 -14.03 4.20 10.34
CA ASP A 257 -13.91 5.66 10.24
C ASP A 257 -14.93 6.26 9.26
N GLY A 258 -15.76 5.45 8.61
CA GLY A 258 -16.70 5.89 7.56
C GLY A 258 -16.20 5.68 6.13
N GLY A 259 -15.06 4.99 5.97
CA GLY A 259 -14.55 4.49 4.70
C GLY A 259 -14.34 5.55 3.61
N LEU A 260 -14.68 5.19 2.37
CA LEU A 260 -14.37 6.03 1.21
C LEU A 260 -15.05 7.42 1.28
N GLY A 261 -16.19 7.52 1.96
CA GLY A 261 -16.90 8.79 2.17
C GLY A 261 -16.10 9.83 2.95
N ARG A 262 -15.02 9.42 3.64
CA ARG A 262 -14.08 10.33 4.32
C ARG A 262 -12.97 10.87 3.42
N LEU A 263 -12.79 10.38 2.21
CA LEU A 263 -11.70 10.81 1.34
C LEU A 263 -11.98 12.21 0.78
N VAL A 264 -11.40 13.26 1.39
CA VAL A 264 -11.65 14.66 1.02
C VAL A 264 -10.63 15.23 0.04
N TRP A 265 -9.43 14.63 -0.06
CA TRP A 265 -8.36 15.14 -0.92
C TRP A 265 -7.47 14.03 -1.45
N ILE A 266 -7.12 14.09 -2.74
CA ILE A 266 -6.20 13.16 -3.39
C ILE A 266 -5.54 13.83 -4.61
N PRO A 267 -4.23 13.63 -4.91
CA PRO A 267 -3.60 14.25 -6.07
C PRO A 267 -4.33 13.93 -7.36
N LYS A 268 -4.50 14.92 -8.24
CA LYS A 268 -5.25 14.79 -9.49
C LYS A 268 -4.72 13.66 -10.36
N ALA A 269 -3.41 13.56 -10.50
CA ALA A 269 -2.79 12.47 -11.26
C ALA A 269 -3.12 11.08 -10.69
N LEU A 270 -3.21 10.95 -9.36
CA LEU A 270 -3.59 9.70 -8.70
C LEU A 270 -5.09 9.44 -8.85
N LYS A 271 -5.92 10.48 -8.69
CA LYS A 271 -7.38 10.43 -8.90
C LYS A 271 -7.72 9.89 -10.27
N GLU A 272 -7.13 10.47 -11.33
CA GLU A 272 -7.39 10.05 -12.70
C GLU A 272 -6.84 8.65 -13.01
N ASN A 273 -5.69 8.28 -12.43
CA ASN A 273 -5.15 6.92 -12.57
C ASN A 273 -6.08 5.86 -11.94
N LEU A 274 -6.66 6.17 -10.78
CA LEU A 274 -7.52 5.26 -10.02
C LEU A 274 -9.00 5.49 -10.26
N ARG A 275 -9.39 6.41 -11.15
CA ARG A 275 -10.79 6.85 -11.32
C ARG A 275 -11.75 5.68 -11.53
N PRO A 276 -11.52 4.71 -12.43
CA PRO A 276 -12.43 3.58 -12.59
C PRO A 276 -12.63 2.76 -11.30
N LEU A 277 -11.55 2.58 -10.53
CA LEU A 277 -11.58 1.85 -9.26
C LEU A 277 -12.30 2.65 -8.17
N LEU A 278 -12.09 3.96 -8.11
CA LEU A 278 -12.76 4.85 -7.15
C LEU A 278 -14.25 5.00 -7.47
N GLU A 279 -14.63 5.11 -8.75
CA GLU A 279 -16.03 5.17 -9.18
C GLU A 279 -16.77 3.88 -8.83
N GLU A 280 -16.17 2.71 -9.10
CA GLU A 280 -16.75 1.43 -8.71
C GLU A 280 -16.88 1.29 -7.19
N ALA A 281 -15.84 1.68 -6.43
CA ALA A 281 -15.88 1.64 -4.97
C ALA A 281 -16.92 2.61 -4.39
N ALA A 282 -17.05 3.81 -4.94
CA ALA A 282 -18.04 4.80 -4.54
C ALA A 282 -19.48 4.34 -4.82
N GLU A 283 -19.73 3.75 -5.99
CA GLU A 283 -21.01 3.14 -6.33
C GLU A 283 -21.36 2.02 -5.33
N ASN A 284 -20.42 1.11 -5.06
CA ASN A 284 -20.61 0.02 -4.10
C ASN A 284 -20.84 0.50 -2.67
N ALA A 285 -20.28 1.66 -2.31
CA ALA A 285 -20.47 2.30 -1.00
C ALA A 285 -21.75 3.16 -0.92
N GLY A 286 -22.54 3.27 -2.00
CA GLY A 286 -23.76 4.08 -2.03
C GLY A 286 -23.51 5.59 -2.10
N LEU A 287 -22.30 6.02 -2.51
CA LEU A 287 -21.92 7.44 -2.64
C LEU A 287 -22.21 8.00 -4.04
N GLY A 288 -22.42 7.12 -5.03
CA GLY A 288 -22.55 7.44 -6.45
C GLY A 288 -21.20 7.64 -7.13
N LYS A 289 -21.09 7.30 -8.42
CA LYS A 289 -19.83 7.47 -9.19
C LYS A 289 -19.34 8.92 -9.23
N ASP A 290 -20.25 9.88 -9.21
CA ASP A 290 -19.96 11.32 -9.16
C ASP A 290 -19.27 11.75 -7.85
N PHE A 291 -19.24 10.90 -6.82
CA PHE A 291 -18.47 11.13 -5.60
C PHE A 291 -17.02 11.48 -5.89
N VAL A 292 -16.39 10.86 -6.90
CA VAL A 292 -14.98 11.11 -7.24
C VAL A 292 -14.73 12.58 -7.60
N ASP A 293 -15.73 13.27 -8.16
CA ASP A 293 -15.66 14.68 -8.53
C ASP A 293 -15.93 15.63 -7.35
N LYS A 294 -16.35 15.09 -6.19
CA LYS A 294 -16.53 15.82 -4.93
C LYS A 294 -15.25 15.84 -4.09
N ILE A 295 -14.28 14.98 -4.40
CA ILE A 295 -12.98 14.92 -3.72
C ILE A 295 -12.10 16.07 -4.25
N ALA A 296 -11.49 16.86 -3.37
CA ALA A 296 -10.57 17.92 -3.77
C ALA A 296 -9.23 17.35 -4.29
N ASP A 297 -8.42 18.18 -4.92
CA ASP A 297 -7.04 17.89 -5.32
C ASP A 297 -6.22 19.19 -5.33
N GLU A 298 -4.94 19.10 -5.73
CA GLU A 298 -4.03 20.23 -5.76
C GLU A 298 -4.47 21.37 -6.71
N THR A 299 -5.44 21.15 -7.60
CA THR A 299 -6.00 22.20 -8.46
C THR A 299 -7.11 23.00 -7.77
N VAL A 300 -7.65 22.49 -6.65
CA VAL A 300 -8.57 23.18 -5.76
C VAL A 300 -7.81 23.92 -4.67
N GLY A 301 -6.90 23.22 -3.98
CA GLY A 301 -6.14 23.77 -2.85
C GLY A 301 -5.21 22.74 -2.21
N THR A 302 -4.34 23.22 -1.33
CA THR A 302 -3.34 22.44 -0.59
C THR A 302 -3.39 22.65 0.91
N SER A 303 -4.38 23.36 1.44
CA SER A 303 -4.70 23.44 2.87
C SER A 303 -6.14 23.00 3.15
N GLY A 304 -6.46 22.61 4.39
CA GLY A 304 -7.83 22.29 4.80
C GLY A 304 -8.80 23.46 4.61
N GLU A 305 -8.34 24.68 4.87
CA GLU A 305 -9.11 25.92 4.67
C GLU A 305 -9.41 26.18 3.19
N GLU A 306 -8.41 26.03 2.31
CA GLU A 306 -8.57 26.28 0.87
C GLU A 306 -9.58 25.33 0.22
N ILE A 307 -9.61 24.07 0.65
CA ILE A 307 -10.49 23.06 0.05
C ILE A 307 -11.90 23.08 0.65
N MET A 308 -12.11 23.75 1.79
CA MET A 308 -13.40 23.73 2.51
C MET A 308 -14.56 24.21 1.64
N SER A 309 -14.43 25.38 1.02
CA SER A 309 -15.51 25.95 0.19
C SER A 309 -15.88 25.05 -0.98
N PHE A 310 -14.90 24.34 -1.57
CA PHE A 310 -15.16 23.36 -2.62
C PHE A 310 -15.94 22.14 -2.09
N LEU A 311 -15.56 21.62 -0.92
CA LEU A 311 -16.24 20.49 -0.30
C LEU A 311 -17.69 20.84 0.07
N GLU A 312 -17.92 22.06 0.56
CA GLU A 312 -19.27 22.59 0.85
C GLU A 312 -20.11 22.73 -0.43
N GLU A 313 -19.56 23.38 -1.47
CA GLU A 313 -20.23 23.55 -2.77
C GLU A 313 -20.62 22.21 -3.41
N LYS A 314 -19.74 21.21 -3.30
CA LYS A 314 -19.97 19.86 -3.82
C LYS A 314 -20.83 18.99 -2.92
N GLY A 315 -21.18 19.45 -1.71
CA GLY A 315 -21.92 18.67 -0.73
C GLY A 315 -21.18 17.38 -0.35
N HIS A 316 -19.89 17.48 -0.06
CA HIS A 316 -19.07 16.31 0.26
C HIS A 316 -19.58 15.62 1.53
N PRO A 317 -19.81 14.29 1.52
CA PRO A 317 -20.49 13.58 2.62
C PRO A 317 -19.76 13.69 3.97
N ALA A 318 -18.42 13.70 3.97
CA ALA A 318 -17.60 13.84 5.19
C ALA A 318 -18.01 15.02 6.08
N LEU A 319 -18.48 16.13 5.50
CA LEU A 319 -18.86 17.33 6.26
C LEU A 319 -20.12 17.14 7.13
N THR A 320 -20.90 16.10 6.85
CA THR A 320 -22.17 15.81 7.55
C THR A 320 -22.16 14.49 8.33
N MET A 321 -21.06 13.74 8.24
CA MET A 321 -20.86 12.52 9.03
C MET A 321 -20.49 12.87 10.47
N ASP A 322 -20.62 11.90 11.37
CA ASP A 322 -20.20 12.07 12.77
C ASP A 322 -18.75 12.58 12.87
N PRO A 323 -18.38 13.35 13.89
CA PRO A 323 -17.00 13.78 14.08
C PRO A 323 -16.04 12.59 14.18
N LEU A 324 -14.90 12.66 13.48
CA LEU A 324 -13.79 11.71 13.66
C LEU A 324 -13.05 11.92 15.00
N MET A 325 -13.24 13.08 15.64
CA MET A 325 -12.73 13.48 16.96
C MET A 325 -13.85 14.01 17.82
#